data_AF-A0A6A4UEQ1-F1
#
_entry.id   AF-A0A6A4UEQ1-F1
#
_cell.length_a   1.000
_cell.length_b   1.000
_cell.length_c   1.000
_cell.angle_alpha   90.00
_cell.angle_beta   90.00
_cell.angle_gamma   90.00
#
_symmetry.space_group_name_H-M   'P 1'
#
loop_
_entity.id
_entity.type
_entity.pdbx_description
1 polymer ?
#
loop_
_entity_poly.entity_id
_entity_poly.type
_entity_poly.pdbx_seq_one_letter_code
_entity_poly.pdbx_strand_id
1 'polypeptide(L)'
;MRLLATAAVLAATTLPAAAETAVALTGDRTLLWIDTATAAVTGQVEVQGVDRLLGIDLRPGDKTLVGVTADHKIVVIDHMTGATTEKATMNVMLPSTDGPVVVDFNPAADKLRFMTGTTNHRVNPDTGEVTVDGSLAFVAEDMNAGKAPNVVAAAYTNSYGKPEKTAMFNIDATIAGLIQQTAPNDGTLAGIGKLGVALEGPVGFDVATGADGTNTAWLAANGGLHTVDLATGAVTGSCRAAAPSDHRRIGTPTFTPCAASTKAAIRAASLTPGALSTPLATSTCRAPVRWMANPTLSAVNPPASIQGFSHLRPTKSRQSKVSPLPPGRTASFGALASIRIWSATSW
;
A
#
# COMPACT_ATOMS: atom_id res chain seq x y z
N MET A 1 5.22 -17.14 59.35
CA MET A 1 6.09 -16.41 58.40
C MET A 1 5.37 -16.36 57.06
N ARG A 2 4.63 -15.27 56.78
CA ARG A 2 3.89 -15.10 55.51
C ARG A 2 4.71 -14.18 54.61
N LEU A 3 5.26 -14.73 53.53
CA LEU A 3 6.01 -13.98 52.51
C LEU A 3 5.04 -13.11 51.70
N LEU A 4 5.25 -11.79 51.76
CA LEU A 4 4.66 -10.81 50.83
C LEU A 4 5.50 -10.81 49.55
N ALA A 5 4.93 -11.28 48.45
CA ALA A 5 5.52 -11.13 47.12
C ALA A 5 5.12 -9.77 46.55
N THR A 6 6.08 -8.85 46.45
CA THR A 6 5.88 -7.54 45.82
C THR A 6 6.00 -7.71 44.31
N ALA A 7 4.89 -7.57 43.58
CA ALA A 7 4.90 -7.53 42.13
C ALA A 7 5.39 -6.16 41.66
N ALA A 8 6.60 -6.10 41.10
CA ALA A 8 7.11 -4.92 40.42
C ALA A 8 6.42 -4.81 39.05
N VAL A 9 5.49 -3.87 38.91
CA VAL A 9 4.93 -3.50 37.60
C VAL A 9 5.99 -2.69 36.86
N LEU A 10 6.65 -3.33 35.90
CA LEU A 10 7.54 -2.65 34.96
C LEU A 10 6.65 -1.89 33.95
N ALA A 11 6.47 -0.60 34.15
CA ALA A 11 5.82 0.26 33.17
C ALA A 11 6.77 0.39 31.96
N ALA A 12 6.48 -0.36 30.89
CA ALA A 12 7.14 -0.17 29.61
C ALA A 12 6.71 1.18 29.02
N THR A 13 7.54 2.19 29.17
CA THR A 13 7.39 3.46 28.45
C THR A 13 7.75 3.20 26.99
N THR A 14 6.76 3.02 26.13
CA THR A 14 6.97 3.05 24.68
C THR A 14 7.36 4.46 24.29
N LEU A 15 8.62 4.66 23.93
CA LEU A 15 9.04 5.93 23.33
C LEU A 15 8.27 6.12 22.01
N PRO A 16 7.75 7.32 21.73
CA PRO A 16 7.13 7.59 20.44
C PRO A 16 8.17 7.35 19.34
N ALA A 17 7.77 6.63 18.29
CA ALA A 17 8.58 6.50 17.08
C ALA A 17 8.90 7.92 16.57
N ALA A 18 10.16 8.19 16.26
CA ALA A 18 10.56 9.48 15.72
C ALA A 18 9.79 9.73 14.41
N ALA A 19 9.20 10.91 14.27
CA ALA A 19 8.52 11.30 13.04
C ALA A 19 9.55 11.34 11.90
N GLU A 20 9.31 10.51 10.89
CA GLU A 20 10.27 10.28 9.83
C GLU A 20 9.69 10.91 8.52
N THR A 21 10.47 11.71 7.79
CA THR A 21 9.94 12.59 6.71
C THR A 21 10.17 12.01 5.34
N ALA A 22 9.09 11.63 4.64
CA ALA A 22 9.11 11.11 3.29
C ALA A 22 9.22 12.20 2.20
N VAL A 23 9.91 11.93 1.09
CA VAL A 23 9.92 12.80 -0.11
C VAL A 23 9.15 12.15 -1.24
N ALA A 24 8.09 12.81 -1.73
CA ALA A 24 7.22 12.32 -2.80
C ALA A 24 7.23 13.21 -4.04
N LEU A 25 7.11 12.61 -5.22
CA LEU A 25 6.91 13.32 -6.48
C LEU A 25 5.40 13.47 -6.78
N THR A 26 4.99 14.67 -7.16
CA THR A 26 3.62 14.97 -7.60
C THR A 26 3.64 15.86 -8.83
N GLY A 27 2.61 15.72 -9.66
CA GLY A 27 2.56 16.34 -10.97
C GLY A 27 3.79 15.96 -11.81
N ASP A 28 4.25 16.91 -12.63
CA ASP A 28 5.37 16.65 -13.54
C ASP A 28 6.73 16.73 -12.83
N ARG A 29 6.89 17.59 -11.82
CA ARG A 29 8.21 17.93 -11.25
C ARG A 29 8.19 18.54 -9.85
N THR A 30 7.13 18.35 -9.07
CA THR A 30 7.05 18.89 -7.71
C THR A 30 7.40 17.82 -6.69
N LEU A 31 8.33 18.14 -5.79
CA LEU A 31 8.61 17.30 -4.62
C LEU A 31 7.80 17.81 -3.42
N LEU A 32 7.27 16.88 -2.64
CA LEU A 32 6.58 17.12 -1.37
C LEU A 32 7.36 16.46 -0.24
N TRP A 33 7.47 17.14 0.90
CA TRP A 33 7.85 16.47 2.15
C TRP A 33 6.59 16.06 2.90
N ILE A 34 6.54 14.81 3.34
CA ILE A 34 5.39 14.21 4.01
C ILE A 34 5.85 13.69 5.37
N ASP A 35 5.25 14.19 6.44
CA ASP A 35 5.37 13.59 7.76
C ASP A 35 4.65 12.23 7.75
N THR A 36 5.40 11.14 7.90
CA THR A 36 4.84 9.79 7.78
C THR A 36 3.94 9.39 8.95
N ALA A 37 4.05 10.07 10.10
CA ALA A 37 3.24 9.83 11.27
C ALA A 37 1.88 10.53 11.22
N THR A 38 1.68 11.46 10.28
CA THR A 38 0.43 12.24 10.14
C THR A 38 -0.09 12.31 8.70
N ALA A 39 0.69 11.85 7.72
CA ALA A 39 0.50 12.08 6.29
C ALA A 39 0.38 13.56 5.90
N ALA A 40 0.86 14.47 6.74
CA ALA A 40 0.83 15.90 6.48
C ALA A 40 1.93 16.29 5.50
N VAL A 41 1.58 17.08 4.47
CA VAL A 41 2.57 17.74 3.64
C VAL A 41 3.18 18.89 4.45
N THR A 42 4.48 18.81 4.74
CA THR A 42 5.22 19.78 5.56
C THR A 42 5.93 20.83 4.72
N GLY A 43 6.06 20.60 3.42
CA GLY A 43 6.54 21.57 2.45
C GLY A 43 6.55 21.01 1.04
N GLN A 44 7.01 21.82 0.10
CA GLN A 44 7.21 21.41 -1.29
C GLN A 44 8.34 22.21 -1.95
N VAL A 45 8.93 21.63 -2.99
CA VAL A 45 9.85 22.33 -3.90
C VAL A 45 9.56 21.93 -5.33
N GLU A 46 9.83 22.83 -6.27
CA GLU A 46 9.75 22.51 -7.70
C GLU A 46 11.15 22.15 -8.22
N VAL A 47 11.25 21.02 -8.91
CA VAL A 47 12.52 20.60 -9.53
C VAL A 47 12.81 21.49 -10.73
N GLN A 48 14.06 21.94 -10.82
CA GLN A 48 14.52 22.92 -11.80
C GLN A 48 15.23 22.22 -12.97
N GLY A 49 15.21 22.86 -14.15
CA GLY A 49 15.95 22.39 -15.32
C GLY A 49 15.44 21.10 -15.96
N VAL A 50 14.24 20.64 -15.56
CA VAL A 50 13.56 19.46 -16.12
C VAL A 50 12.09 19.79 -16.37
N ASP A 51 11.52 19.31 -17.47
CA ASP A 51 10.11 19.51 -17.77
C ASP A 51 9.22 18.53 -17.01
N ARG A 52 9.64 17.26 -16.97
CA ARG A 52 8.93 16.17 -16.30
C ARG A 52 9.88 15.10 -15.79
N LEU A 53 9.60 14.60 -14.59
CA LEU A 53 10.18 13.41 -13.99
C LEU A 53 9.22 12.22 -14.16
N LEU A 54 9.77 11.09 -14.60
CA LEU A 54 9.08 9.80 -14.67
C LEU A 54 9.03 9.10 -13.31
N GLY A 55 9.97 9.40 -12.42
CA GLY A 55 10.04 8.83 -11.08
C GLY A 55 11.29 9.30 -10.37
N ILE A 56 11.31 9.09 -9.05
CA ILE A 56 12.43 9.42 -8.17
C ILE A 56 12.67 8.27 -7.21
N ASP A 57 13.91 8.15 -6.72
CA ASP A 57 14.23 7.34 -5.55
C ASP A 57 15.54 7.81 -4.89
N LEU A 58 15.69 7.52 -3.60
CA LEU A 58 16.91 7.74 -2.83
C LEU A 58 17.89 6.59 -3.05
N ARG A 59 19.11 6.88 -3.49
CA ARG A 59 20.20 5.89 -3.59
C ARG A 59 20.80 5.63 -2.21
N PRO A 60 20.65 4.43 -1.61
CA PRO A 60 21.03 4.21 -0.20
C PRO A 60 22.55 4.29 0.08
N GLY A 61 23.39 4.06 -0.94
CA GLY A 61 24.84 4.06 -0.81
C GLY A 61 25.45 5.45 -0.59
N ASP A 62 24.90 6.49 -1.23
CA ASP A 62 25.41 7.88 -1.17
C ASP A 62 24.38 8.90 -0.67
N LYS A 63 23.14 8.45 -0.37
CA LYS A 63 22.02 9.26 0.13
C LYS A 63 21.61 10.38 -0.82
N THR A 64 21.86 10.22 -2.11
CA THR A 64 21.41 11.17 -3.13
C THR A 64 19.99 10.86 -3.58
N LEU A 65 19.15 11.90 -3.73
CA LEU A 65 17.86 11.75 -4.40
C LEU A 65 18.12 11.78 -5.91
N VAL A 66 17.68 10.73 -6.60
CA VAL A 66 17.86 10.56 -8.04
C VAL A 66 16.49 10.58 -8.70
N GLY A 67 16.38 11.28 -9.83
CA GLY A 67 15.21 11.26 -10.70
C GLY A 67 15.55 10.78 -12.10
N VAL A 68 14.54 10.30 -12.81
CA VAL A 68 14.63 10.00 -14.25
C VAL A 68 13.68 10.94 -14.98
N THR A 69 14.18 11.67 -15.97
CA THR A 69 13.39 12.60 -16.79
C THR A 69 12.63 11.87 -17.90
N ALA A 70 11.67 12.55 -18.54
CA ALA A 70 10.96 12.01 -19.71
C ALA A 70 11.90 11.66 -20.88
N ASP A 71 13.01 12.39 -21.02
CA ASP A 71 14.07 12.11 -22.01
C ASP A 71 15.06 11.04 -21.53
N HIS A 72 14.71 10.30 -20.47
CA HIS A 72 15.51 9.19 -19.90
C HIS A 72 16.91 9.61 -19.43
N LYS A 73 17.05 10.87 -19.03
CA LYS A 73 18.23 11.35 -18.30
C LYS A 73 18.08 11.05 -16.82
N ILE A 74 19.14 10.50 -16.23
CA ILE A 74 19.30 10.31 -14.79
C ILE A 74 19.85 11.62 -14.23
N VAL A 75 19.13 12.21 -13.28
CA VAL A 75 19.49 13.46 -12.62
C VAL A 75 19.61 13.24 -11.12
N VAL A 76 20.61 13.85 -10.49
CA VAL A 76 20.66 14.02 -9.03
C VAL A 76 19.92 15.29 -8.68
N ILE A 77 19.05 15.23 -7.67
CA ILE A 77 18.17 16.31 -7.25
C ILE A 77 18.55 16.72 -5.83
N ASP A 78 18.89 17.98 -5.62
CA ASP A 78 18.87 18.58 -4.29
C ASP A 78 17.41 18.81 -3.91
N HIS A 79 16.87 17.97 -3.02
CA HIS A 79 15.46 18.05 -2.67
C HIS A 79 15.11 19.34 -1.92
N MET A 80 16.07 20.08 -1.34
CA MET A 80 15.79 21.30 -0.58
C MET A 80 15.64 22.50 -1.50
N THR A 81 16.43 22.55 -2.56
CA THR A 81 16.47 23.69 -3.49
C THR A 81 15.77 23.41 -4.83
N GLY A 82 15.57 22.13 -5.16
CA GLY A 82 15.08 21.66 -6.46
C GLY A 82 16.15 21.68 -7.55
N ALA A 83 17.40 22.04 -7.24
CA ALA A 83 18.48 22.07 -8.22
C ALA A 83 18.79 20.65 -8.73
N THR A 84 19.05 20.53 -10.03
CA THR A 84 19.36 19.25 -10.68
C THR A 84 20.77 19.24 -11.24
N THR A 85 21.39 18.07 -11.22
CA THR A 85 22.66 17.79 -11.91
C THR A 85 22.47 16.55 -12.77
N GLU A 86 22.64 16.67 -14.09
CA GLU A 86 22.60 15.51 -14.99
C GLU A 86 23.78 14.58 -14.67
N LYS A 87 23.48 13.30 -14.53
CA LYS A 87 24.45 12.27 -14.17
C LYS A 87 24.78 11.34 -15.35
N ALA A 88 23.74 10.87 -16.04
CA ALA A 88 23.88 10.01 -17.20
C ALA A 88 22.62 10.05 -18.07
N THR A 89 22.73 9.60 -19.32
CA THR A 89 21.58 9.39 -20.22
C THR A 89 21.45 7.90 -20.52
N MET A 90 20.24 7.36 -20.39
CA MET A 90 20.00 5.94 -20.66
C MET A 90 20.16 5.62 -22.15
N ASN A 91 20.79 4.48 -22.47
CA ASN A 91 21.01 4.07 -23.86
C ASN A 91 19.84 3.29 -24.49
N VAL A 92 18.86 2.86 -23.68
CA VAL A 92 17.64 2.18 -24.13
C VAL A 92 16.44 2.90 -23.53
N MET A 93 15.48 3.25 -24.38
CA MET A 93 14.24 3.91 -23.96
C MET A 93 13.18 2.87 -23.59
N LEU A 94 12.28 3.23 -22.67
CA LEU A 94 11.07 2.47 -22.43
C LEU A 94 10.14 2.53 -23.66
N PRO A 95 9.30 1.52 -23.88
CA PRO A 95 8.34 1.51 -24.99
C PRO A 95 7.22 2.55 -24.83
N SER A 96 6.94 3.02 -23.61
CA SER A 96 6.00 4.10 -23.32
C SER A 96 6.31 4.73 -21.96
N THR A 97 5.99 6.01 -21.81
CA THR A 97 6.06 6.76 -20.55
C THR A 97 4.72 7.45 -20.22
N ASP A 98 3.64 7.02 -20.88
CA ASP A 98 2.30 7.58 -20.70
C ASP A 98 1.59 6.98 -19.48
N GLY A 99 1.99 5.76 -19.09
CA GLY A 99 1.54 5.10 -17.88
C GLY A 99 2.50 5.27 -16.70
N PRO A 100 2.24 4.58 -15.58
CA PRO A 100 3.15 4.52 -14.45
C PRO A 100 4.53 4.00 -14.87
N VAL A 101 5.56 4.66 -14.35
CA VAL A 101 6.95 4.26 -14.51
C VAL A 101 7.53 4.05 -13.11
N VAL A 102 8.15 2.91 -12.91
CA VAL A 102 8.85 2.58 -11.67
C VAL A 102 10.30 3.03 -11.80
N VAL A 103 10.79 3.71 -10.77
CA VAL A 103 12.19 4.08 -10.57
C VAL A 103 12.53 3.71 -9.12
N ASP A 104 13.37 2.71 -8.88
CA ASP A 104 13.77 2.30 -7.52
C ASP A 104 15.15 1.66 -7.50
N PHE A 105 15.95 1.91 -6.46
CA PHE A 105 17.29 1.37 -6.29
C PHE A 105 17.27 0.02 -5.60
N ASN A 106 18.00 -0.93 -6.17
CA ASN A 106 18.43 -2.11 -5.43
C ASN A 106 19.70 -1.76 -4.63
N PRO A 107 19.64 -1.64 -3.29
CA PRO A 107 20.80 -1.24 -2.49
C PRO A 107 21.94 -2.27 -2.46
N ALA A 108 21.66 -3.57 -2.68
CA ALA A 108 22.71 -4.58 -2.73
C ALA A 108 23.51 -4.53 -4.04
N ALA A 109 22.81 -4.36 -5.18
CA ALA A 109 23.42 -4.30 -6.51
C ALA A 109 23.90 -2.89 -6.90
N ASP A 110 23.38 -1.87 -6.21
CA ASP A 110 23.55 -0.46 -6.55
C ASP A 110 23.19 -0.19 -8.02
N LYS A 111 21.98 -0.63 -8.38
CA LYS A 111 21.40 -0.49 -9.71
C LYS A 111 19.96 -0.02 -9.61
N LEU A 112 19.55 0.76 -10.59
CA LEU A 112 18.20 1.28 -10.69
C LEU A 112 17.34 0.29 -11.45
N ARG A 113 16.16 0.02 -10.93
CA ARG A 113 15.10 -0.74 -11.59
C ARG A 113 14.17 0.25 -12.26
N PHE A 114 14.02 0.10 -13.57
CA PHE A 114 13.27 1.01 -14.42
C PHE A 114 12.23 0.21 -15.20
N MET A 115 10.95 0.42 -14.93
CA MET A 115 9.90 -0.46 -15.46
C MET A 115 8.66 0.31 -15.89
N THR A 116 7.95 -0.23 -16.88
CA THR A 116 6.60 0.21 -17.25
C THR A 116 5.82 -0.95 -17.87
N GLY A 117 4.54 -1.10 -17.50
CA GLY A 117 3.73 -2.25 -17.92
C GLY A 117 4.43 -3.57 -17.58
N THR A 118 4.76 -4.36 -18.62
CA THR A 118 5.52 -5.61 -18.48
C THR A 118 7.01 -5.48 -18.79
N THR A 119 7.47 -4.29 -19.16
CA THR A 119 8.88 -4.02 -19.47
C THR A 119 9.67 -3.85 -18.19
N ASN A 120 10.81 -4.53 -18.12
CA ASN A 120 11.66 -4.58 -16.95
C ASN A 120 13.10 -4.30 -17.35
N HIS A 121 13.67 -3.20 -16.84
CA HIS A 121 15.03 -2.81 -17.12
C HIS A 121 15.82 -2.63 -15.83
N ARG A 122 17.10 -2.97 -15.90
CA ARG A 122 18.08 -2.67 -14.87
C ARG A 122 19.08 -1.68 -15.45
N VAL A 123 19.32 -0.58 -14.74
CA VAL A 123 20.12 0.53 -15.23
C VAL A 123 21.31 0.76 -14.31
N ASN A 124 22.48 0.98 -14.90
CA ASN A 124 23.62 1.51 -14.18
C ASN A 124 23.43 3.03 -13.98
N PRO A 125 23.22 3.50 -12.74
CA PRO A 125 22.92 4.91 -12.48
C PRO A 125 24.09 5.86 -12.81
N ASP A 126 25.32 5.35 -12.85
CA ASP A 126 26.53 6.14 -13.09
C ASP A 126 26.89 6.24 -14.58
N THR A 127 26.49 5.26 -15.40
CA THR A 127 26.82 5.22 -16.83
C THR A 127 25.61 5.37 -17.77
N GLY A 128 24.39 5.15 -17.27
CA GLY A 128 23.18 5.09 -18.09
C GLY A 128 23.05 3.80 -18.90
N GLU A 129 23.92 2.81 -18.69
CA GLU A 129 23.81 1.53 -19.38
C GLU A 129 22.58 0.76 -18.91
N VAL A 130 21.70 0.43 -19.85
CA VAL A 130 20.47 -0.32 -19.61
C VAL A 130 20.65 -1.78 -20.01
N THR A 131 20.34 -2.68 -19.08
CA THR A 131 20.10 -4.10 -19.36
C THR A 131 18.59 -4.34 -19.44
N VAL A 132 18.15 -4.90 -20.57
CA VAL A 132 16.77 -5.38 -20.74
C VAL A 132 16.66 -6.76 -20.10
N ASP A 133 15.92 -6.84 -19.00
CA ASP A 133 15.64 -8.09 -18.29
C ASP A 133 14.38 -8.77 -18.86
N GLY A 134 14.04 -9.94 -18.34
CA GLY A 134 12.84 -10.68 -18.74
C GLY A 134 11.54 -9.90 -18.50
N SER A 135 10.57 -10.07 -19.41
CA SER A 135 9.26 -9.44 -19.30
C SER A 135 8.48 -9.94 -18.09
N LEU A 136 7.72 -9.04 -17.46
CA LEU A 136 6.98 -9.38 -16.25
C LEU A 136 5.86 -10.38 -16.53
N ALA A 137 5.88 -11.50 -15.82
CA ALA A 137 4.88 -12.56 -15.93
C ALA A 137 4.71 -13.30 -14.60
N PHE A 138 3.48 -13.68 -14.29
CA PHE A 138 3.20 -14.55 -13.14
C PHE A 138 3.71 -15.98 -13.38
N VAL A 139 4.25 -16.61 -12.34
CA VAL A 139 4.60 -18.03 -12.35
C VAL A 139 3.39 -18.90 -12.66
N ALA A 140 3.62 -20.10 -13.21
CA ALA A 140 2.55 -21.00 -13.63
C ALA A 140 1.67 -21.47 -12.45
N GLU A 141 2.24 -21.54 -11.25
CA GLU A 141 1.57 -21.95 -10.02
C GLU A 141 0.76 -20.82 -9.38
N ASP A 142 0.91 -19.58 -9.85
CA ASP A 142 0.20 -18.43 -9.30
C ASP A 142 -1.28 -18.44 -9.70
N MET A 143 -2.15 -17.94 -8.82
CA MET A 143 -3.58 -17.76 -9.13
C MET A 143 -3.85 -16.78 -10.29
N ASN A 144 -2.85 -15.98 -10.67
CA ASN A 144 -2.88 -15.03 -11.78
C ASN A 144 -2.03 -15.48 -12.97
N ALA A 145 -1.58 -16.73 -13.01
CA ALA A 145 -0.88 -17.32 -14.16
C ALA A 145 -1.64 -17.02 -15.47
N GLY A 146 -0.88 -16.58 -16.48
CA GLY A 146 -1.41 -16.23 -17.80
C GLY A 146 -2.14 -14.89 -17.90
N LYS A 147 -2.35 -14.16 -16.79
CA LYS A 147 -2.85 -12.77 -16.83
C LYS A 147 -1.69 -11.80 -17.01
N ALA A 148 -1.94 -10.72 -17.75
CA ALA A 148 -0.97 -9.63 -17.88
C ALA A 148 -0.90 -8.86 -16.54
N PRO A 149 0.30 -8.71 -15.93
CA PRO A 149 0.45 -7.89 -14.74
C PRO A 149 0.29 -6.41 -15.08
N ASN A 150 -0.24 -5.65 -14.13
CA ASN A 150 -0.40 -4.20 -14.21
C ASN A 150 0.35 -3.54 -13.06
N VAL A 151 1.67 -3.58 -13.13
CA VAL A 151 2.57 -3.02 -12.12
C VAL A 151 2.54 -1.50 -12.21
N VAL A 152 2.14 -0.86 -11.12
CA VAL A 152 2.04 0.61 -11.03
C VAL A 152 3.05 1.25 -10.10
N ALA A 153 3.60 0.47 -9.16
CA ALA A 153 4.68 0.88 -8.26
C ALA A 153 5.47 -0.35 -7.82
N ALA A 154 6.75 -0.17 -7.44
CA ALA A 154 7.54 -1.23 -6.84
C ALA A 154 8.66 -0.66 -5.97
N ALA A 155 9.16 -1.48 -5.04
CA ALA A 155 10.24 -1.10 -4.13
C ALA A 155 11.08 -2.31 -3.68
N TYR A 156 12.37 -2.09 -3.52
CA TYR A 156 13.30 -3.01 -2.85
C TYR A 156 13.29 -2.83 -1.33
N THR A 157 13.44 -3.93 -0.61
CA THR A 157 13.72 -3.93 0.84
C THR A 157 15.18 -3.66 1.16
N ASN A 158 15.45 -3.40 2.44
CA ASN A 158 16.79 -3.22 3.01
C ASN A 158 17.54 -2.01 2.44
N SER A 159 16.83 -0.92 2.15
CA SER A 159 17.34 0.34 1.59
C SER A 159 18.13 1.18 2.60
N TYR A 160 19.09 0.54 3.28
CA TYR A 160 20.02 1.19 4.20
C TYR A 160 21.44 0.71 3.93
N GLY A 161 22.33 1.63 3.55
CA GLY A 161 23.72 1.34 3.23
C GLY A 161 23.84 0.32 2.09
N LYS A 162 24.62 -0.76 2.31
CA LYS A 162 24.82 -1.84 1.35
C LYS A 162 24.48 -3.19 2.00
N PRO A 163 23.22 -3.65 1.94
CA PRO A 163 22.81 -4.91 2.52
C PRO A 163 23.34 -6.10 1.70
N GLU A 164 23.37 -7.28 2.32
CA GLU A 164 23.74 -8.52 1.62
C GLU A 164 22.65 -9.02 0.67
N LYS A 165 21.37 -8.76 1.01
CA LYS A 165 20.21 -9.26 0.27
C LYS A 165 19.12 -8.21 0.21
N THR A 166 18.37 -8.24 -0.87
CA THR A 166 17.18 -7.41 -1.10
C THR A 166 16.08 -8.29 -1.67
N ALA A 167 14.83 -7.86 -1.48
CA ALA A 167 13.66 -8.47 -2.10
C ALA A 167 12.84 -7.35 -2.74
N MET A 168 12.25 -7.63 -3.90
CA MET A 168 11.47 -6.64 -4.65
C MET A 168 9.98 -6.95 -4.58
N PHE A 169 9.19 -5.95 -4.26
CA PHE A 169 7.75 -6.03 -4.16
C PHE A 169 7.10 -5.00 -5.07
N ASN A 170 5.99 -5.38 -5.69
CA ASN A 170 5.26 -4.55 -6.62
C ASN A 170 3.80 -4.42 -6.18
N ILE A 171 3.18 -3.32 -6.58
CA ILE A 171 1.74 -3.10 -6.51
C ILE A 171 1.15 -3.36 -7.88
N ASP A 172 0.23 -4.31 -7.96
CA ASP A 172 -0.56 -4.57 -9.16
C ASP A 172 -1.94 -3.94 -9.04
N ALA A 173 -2.25 -3.02 -9.96
CA ALA A 173 -3.50 -2.27 -9.95
C ALA A 173 -4.71 -3.07 -10.43
N THR A 174 -4.50 -4.12 -11.23
CA THR A 174 -5.61 -4.97 -11.73
C THR A 174 -6.16 -5.83 -10.62
N ILE A 175 -5.29 -6.42 -9.78
CA ILE A 175 -5.72 -7.27 -8.66
C ILE A 175 -5.81 -6.52 -7.33
N ALA A 176 -5.39 -5.24 -7.29
CA ALA A 176 -5.25 -4.43 -6.09
C ALA A 176 -4.50 -5.18 -4.98
N GLY A 177 -3.30 -5.65 -5.33
CA GLY A 177 -2.55 -6.60 -4.51
C GLY A 177 -1.05 -6.31 -4.48
N LEU A 178 -0.43 -6.78 -3.41
CA LEU A 178 1.01 -6.89 -3.29
C LEU A 178 1.46 -8.19 -3.97
N ILE A 179 2.46 -8.07 -4.83
CA ILE A 179 3.12 -9.19 -5.50
C ILE A 179 4.63 -9.08 -5.32
N GLN A 180 5.36 -10.18 -5.39
CA GLN A 180 6.81 -10.21 -5.32
C GLN A 180 7.41 -10.49 -6.71
N GLN A 181 8.49 -9.80 -7.07
CA GLN A 181 9.35 -10.29 -8.14
C GLN A 181 10.34 -11.29 -7.54
N THR A 182 10.06 -12.58 -7.68
CA THR A 182 10.87 -13.66 -7.07
C THR A 182 12.19 -13.86 -7.80
N ALA A 183 12.20 -13.61 -9.11
CA ALA A 183 13.41 -13.53 -9.93
C ALA A 183 13.37 -12.21 -10.74
N PRO A 184 13.84 -11.08 -10.15
CA PRO A 184 13.70 -9.76 -10.77
C PRO A 184 14.34 -9.64 -12.16
N ASN A 185 15.37 -10.41 -12.47
CA ASN A 185 16.04 -10.36 -13.79
C ASN A 185 15.33 -11.23 -14.84
N ASP A 186 14.53 -12.20 -14.42
CA ASP A 186 13.72 -13.04 -15.30
C ASP A 186 12.31 -12.45 -15.49
N GLY A 187 11.93 -11.46 -14.68
CA GLY A 187 10.59 -10.85 -14.68
C GLY A 187 9.53 -11.67 -13.96
N THR A 188 9.95 -12.68 -13.20
CA THR A 188 9.04 -13.64 -12.57
C THR A 188 8.29 -13.04 -11.39
N LEU A 189 6.96 -13.10 -11.42
CA LEU A 189 6.05 -12.59 -10.40
C LEU A 189 5.33 -13.70 -9.62
N ALA A 190 5.16 -13.49 -8.32
CA ALA A 190 4.29 -14.31 -7.47
C ALA A 190 3.40 -13.41 -6.61
N GLY A 191 2.12 -13.72 -6.54
CA GLY A 191 1.14 -13.01 -5.71
C GLY A 191 1.34 -13.31 -4.23
N ILE A 192 1.26 -12.27 -3.41
CA ILE A 192 1.32 -12.40 -1.94
C ILE A 192 -0.09 -12.30 -1.36
N GLY A 193 -0.80 -11.21 -1.67
CA GLY A 193 -2.13 -10.99 -1.15
C GLY A 193 -2.72 -9.66 -1.56
N LYS A 194 -4.00 -9.48 -1.23
CA LYS A 194 -4.74 -8.25 -1.58
C LYS A 194 -4.46 -7.16 -0.56
N LEU A 195 -4.40 -5.91 -1.03
CA LEU A 195 -4.31 -4.72 -0.19
C LEU A 195 -5.54 -4.57 0.73
N GLY A 196 -6.68 -5.11 0.30
CA GLY A 196 -7.96 -5.00 0.99
C GLY A 196 -8.74 -3.72 0.66
N VAL A 197 -8.19 -2.87 -0.20
CA VAL A 197 -8.80 -1.64 -0.71
C VAL A 197 -8.65 -1.59 -2.24
N ALA A 198 -9.61 -0.98 -2.93
CA ALA A 198 -9.43 -0.63 -4.33
C ALA A 198 -8.39 0.50 -4.44
N LEU A 199 -7.63 0.52 -5.53
CA LEU A 199 -6.66 1.58 -5.82
C LEU A 199 -7.30 2.60 -6.76
N GLU A 200 -7.31 3.86 -6.35
CA GLU A 200 -7.81 4.98 -7.11
C GLU A 200 -6.74 6.07 -7.23
N GLY A 201 -6.59 6.59 -8.45
CA GLY A 201 -5.65 7.66 -8.74
C GLY A 201 -4.18 7.25 -8.68
N PRO A 202 -3.27 8.22 -8.47
CA PRO A 202 -1.85 8.02 -8.24
C PRO A 202 -1.54 6.96 -7.18
N VAL A 203 -0.60 6.07 -7.49
CA VAL A 203 -0.08 5.08 -6.55
C VAL A 203 1.42 5.25 -6.43
N GLY A 204 1.90 5.30 -5.19
CA GLY A 204 3.31 5.28 -4.83
C GLY A 204 3.58 4.18 -3.83
N PHE A 205 4.70 3.48 -3.96
CA PHE A 205 5.06 2.40 -3.06
C PHE A 205 6.55 2.43 -2.78
N ASP A 206 6.90 2.27 -1.52
CA ASP A 206 8.28 2.34 -1.06
C ASP A 206 8.49 1.44 0.16
N VAL A 207 9.72 1.01 0.39
CA VAL A 207 10.10 0.33 1.63
C VAL A 207 11.23 1.10 2.29
N ALA A 208 10.94 1.73 3.41
CA ALA A 208 11.95 2.38 4.24
C ALA A 208 12.60 1.34 5.15
N THR A 209 13.92 1.45 5.34
CA THR A 209 14.67 0.58 6.24
C THR A 209 15.33 1.42 7.32
N GLY A 210 14.98 1.16 8.59
CA GLY A 210 15.62 1.76 9.74
C GLY A 210 17.08 1.31 9.87
N ALA A 211 17.88 2.07 10.63
CA ALA A 211 19.27 1.71 10.90
C ALA A 211 19.42 0.37 11.66
N ASP A 212 18.34 -0.08 12.30
CA ASP A 212 18.21 -1.39 12.95
C ASP A 212 17.89 -2.54 11.97
N GLY A 213 17.70 -2.23 10.69
CA GLY A 213 17.32 -3.20 9.64
C GLY A 213 15.82 -3.46 9.53
N THR A 214 14.99 -2.75 10.29
CA THR A 214 13.52 -2.92 10.22
C THR A 214 12.97 -2.31 8.94
N ASN A 215 12.23 -3.11 8.16
CA ASN A 215 11.56 -2.64 6.94
C ASN A 215 10.13 -2.18 7.24
N THR A 216 9.77 -0.98 6.77
CA THR A 216 8.41 -0.45 6.78
C THR A 216 7.99 -0.16 5.35
N ALA A 217 6.96 -0.88 4.87
CA ALA A 217 6.43 -0.68 3.53
C ALA A 217 5.33 0.38 3.55
N TRP A 218 5.52 1.44 2.78
CA TRP A 218 4.64 2.59 2.65
C TRP A 218 3.93 2.56 1.30
N LEU A 219 2.64 2.85 1.32
CA LEU A 219 1.79 2.96 0.14
C LEU A 219 1.09 4.32 0.18
N ALA A 220 1.39 5.19 -0.79
CA ALA A 220 0.57 6.34 -1.10
C ALA A 220 -0.50 5.92 -2.11
N ALA A 221 -1.76 5.95 -1.69
CA ALA A 221 -2.90 5.66 -2.56
C ALA A 221 -4.15 6.34 -1.98
N ASN A 222 -5.18 6.53 -2.79
CA ASN A 222 -6.50 6.98 -2.32
C ASN A 222 -6.48 8.29 -1.50
N GLY A 223 -5.50 9.17 -1.79
CA GLY A 223 -5.29 10.43 -1.06
C GLY A 223 -4.76 10.29 0.37
N GLY A 224 -4.13 9.16 0.70
CA GLY A 224 -3.54 8.90 2.00
C GLY A 224 -2.22 8.13 1.93
N LEU A 225 -1.61 8.00 3.11
CA LEU A 225 -0.44 7.19 3.35
C LEU A 225 -0.84 5.96 4.17
N HIS A 226 -0.39 4.79 3.74
CA HIS A 226 -0.74 3.50 4.32
C HIS A 226 0.51 2.68 4.62
N THR A 227 0.45 1.84 5.64
CA THR A 227 1.46 0.79 5.84
C THR A 227 0.94 -0.53 5.31
N VAL A 228 1.81 -1.30 4.64
CA VAL A 228 1.48 -2.62 4.07
C VAL A 228 2.31 -3.69 4.76
N ASP A 229 1.68 -4.80 5.12
CA ASP A 229 2.38 -5.99 5.58
C ASP A 229 2.95 -6.75 4.36
N LEU A 230 4.27 -6.86 4.27
CA LEU A 230 4.94 -7.49 3.12
C LEU A 230 4.73 -9.01 3.03
N ALA A 231 4.30 -9.67 4.10
CA ALA A 231 4.08 -11.12 4.12
C ALA A 231 2.65 -11.50 3.71
N THR A 232 1.69 -10.63 3.96
CA THR A 232 0.25 -10.87 3.71
C THR A 232 -0.31 -9.98 2.60
N GLY A 233 0.37 -8.90 2.26
CA GLY A 233 -0.10 -7.86 1.35
C GLY A 233 -1.19 -6.96 1.92
N ALA A 234 -1.60 -7.14 3.18
CA ALA A 234 -2.70 -6.38 3.77
C ALA A 234 -2.25 -4.96 4.21
N VAL A 235 -3.12 -3.97 4.03
CA VAL A 235 -2.95 -2.66 4.67
C VAL A 235 -3.15 -2.79 6.17
N THR A 236 -2.17 -2.33 6.96
CA THR A 236 -2.12 -2.45 8.43
C THR A 236 -2.32 -1.14 9.18
N GLY A 237 -2.14 -0.01 8.50
CA GLY A 237 -2.23 1.34 9.04
C GLY A 237 -2.62 2.32 7.93
N SER A 238 -3.31 3.39 8.29
CA SER A 238 -3.78 4.39 7.33
C SER A 238 -3.86 5.77 7.94
N CYS A 239 -3.38 6.74 7.19
CA CYS A 239 -3.34 8.15 7.52
C CYS A 239 -3.85 8.90 6.29
N ARG A 240 -4.96 9.63 6.39
CA ARG A 240 -5.43 10.46 5.27
C ARG A 240 -4.70 11.78 5.30
N ALA A 241 -4.22 12.24 4.14
CA ALA A 241 -3.79 13.62 4.02
C ALA A 241 -5.01 14.53 4.23
N ALA A 242 -4.87 15.55 5.07
CA ALA A 242 -5.91 16.56 5.20
C ALA A 242 -6.09 17.26 3.85
N ALA A 243 -7.33 17.42 3.38
CA ALA A 243 -7.60 18.23 2.20
C ALA A 243 -7.10 19.66 2.47
N PRO A 244 -6.45 20.34 1.50
CA PRO A 244 -6.05 21.72 1.68
C PRO A 244 -7.30 22.55 1.99
N SER A 245 -7.31 23.21 3.15
CA SER A 245 -8.34 24.18 3.50
C SER A 245 -8.31 25.31 2.46
N ASP A 246 -9.48 25.58 1.89
CA ASP A 246 -9.78 26.63 0.91
C ASP A 246 -8.97 27.92 1.14
N HIS A 247 -8.49 28.52 0.05
CA HIS A 247 -7.56 29.65 -0.05
C HIS A 247 -8.14 30.97 0.49
N ARG A 248 -8.55 31.02 1.77
CA ARG A 248 -8.92 32.30 2.37
C ARG A 248 -8.77 32.49 3.88
N ARG A 249 -8.24 31.53 4.65
CA ARG A 249 -7.86 31.80 6.04
C ARG A 249 -6.64 30.97 6.45
N ILE A 250 -5.59 31.66 6.91
CA ILE A 250 -4.51 31.06 7.70
C ILE A 250 -5.16 30.60 9.01
N GLY A 251 -5.52 29.32 9.06
CA GLY A 251 -5.97 28.62 10.25
C GLY A 251 -5.25 27.28 10.28
N THR A 252 -4.64 26.96 11.43
CA THR A 252 -3.89 25.73 11.65
C THR A 252 -4.72 24.53 11.21
N PRO A 253 -4.27 23.69 10.26
CA PRO A 253 -5.00 22.49 9.88
C PRO A 253 -5.18 21.58 11.10
N THR A 254 -6.40 21.14 11.35
CA THR A 254 -6.70 20.11 12.36
C THR A 254 -6.39 18.73 11.77
N PHE A 255 -5.37 18.07 12.31
CA PHE A 255 -4.91 16.76 11.85
C PHE A 255 -5.64 15.63 12.59
N THR A 256 -5.99 14.56 11.87
CA THR A 256 -6.45 13.31 12.48
C THR A 256 -5.22 12.41 12.68
N PRO A 257 -4.88 12.03 13.92
CA PRO A 257 -3.74 11.14 14.17
C PRO A 257 -3.96 9.76 13.55
N CYS A 258 -2.88 9.12 13.09
CA CYS A 258 -2.92 7.80 12.47
C CYS A 258 -3.49 6.73 13.40
N ALA A 259 -4.45 5.95 12.90
CA ALA A 259 -4.91 4.73 13.57
C ALA A 259 -4.01 3.57 13.15
N ALA A 260 -2.94 3.29 13.90
CA ALA A 260 -2.23 2.03 13.79
C ALA A 260 -3.12 0.92 14.39
N SER A 261 -3.45 -0.12 13.61
CA SER A 261 -4.20 -1.25 14.15
C SER A 261 -3.25 -2.10 15.00
N THR A 262 -3.15 -1.80 16.29
CA THR A 262 -2.45 -2.67 17.24
C THR A 262 -3.38 -3.84 17.55
N LYS A 263 -3.18 -4.95 16.85
CA LYS A 263 -3.94 -6.20 17.04
C LYS A 263 -3.60 -6.81 18.41
N ALA A 264 -4.19 -6.30 19.49
CA ALA A 264 -4.09 -6.92 20.80
C ALA A 264 -4.93 -8.21 20.80
N ALA A 265 -4.28 -9.36 21.07
CA ALA A 265 -4.97 -10.63 21.28
C ALA A 265 -5.79 -10.55 22.57
N ILE A 266 -7.09 -10.26 22.45
CA ILE A 266 -8.03 -10.42 23.55
C ILE A 266 -8.19 -11.92 23.77
N ARG A 267 -7.46 -12.47 24.75
CA ARG A 267 -7.81 -13.78 25.33
C ARG A 267 -9.13 -13.60 26.07
N ALA A 268 -10.20 -14.10 25.46
CA ALA A 268 -11.47 -14.31 26.13
C ALA A 268 -11.28 -15.34 27.26
N ALA A 269 -11.53 -14.93 28.50
CA ALA A 269 -12.20 -15.69 29.56
C ALA A 269 -11.78 -15.15 30.94
N SER A 270 -12.62 -14.32 31.56
CA SER A 270 -13.06 -14.49 32.95
C SER A 270 -13.89 -13.26 33.35
N LEU A 271 -15.21 -13.38 33.25
CA LEU A 271 -16.14 -12.55 34.01
C LEU A 271 -17.02 -13.49 34.82
N THR A 272 -16.48 -13.95 35.95
CA THR A 272 -17.28 -14.46 37.06
C THR A 272 -17.97 -13.27 37.76
N PRO A 273 -19.30 -13.25 37.91
CA PRO A 273 -19.97 -12.21 38.69
C PRO A 273 -19.71 -12.42 40.19
N GLY A 274 -19.01 -11.47 40.81
CA GLY A 274 -18.81 -11.39 42.25
C GLY A 274 -19.81 -10.42 42.88
N ALA A 275 -20.60 -10.97 43.81
CA ALA A 275 -21.68 -10.42 44.63
C ALA A 275 -21.59 -8.95 45.11
N LEU A 276 -22.76 -8.31 45.26
CA LEU A 276 -23.24 -7.70 46.52
C LEU A 276 -24.68 -7.16 46.38
N SER A 277 -25.65 -7.87 46.97
CA SER A 277 -26.71 -7.29 47.83
C SER A 277 -27.50 -8.42 48.53
N THR A 278 -27.68 -8.25 49.84
CA THR A 278 -28.05 -9.21 50.91
C THR A 278 -29.60 -9.31 51.15
N PRO A 279 -30.10 -10.19 52.07
CA PRO A 279 -31.30 -11.02 51.84
C PRO A 279 -32.54 -10.79 52.75
N LEU A 280 -33.56 -11.65 52.53
CA LEU A 280 -34.51 -12.32 53.46
C LEU A 280 -35.92 -11.73 53.69
N ALA A 281 -36.96 -12.42 53.17
CA ALA A 281 -38.22 -12.70 53.88
C ALA A 281 -39.05 -13.83 53.20
N THR A 282 -39.01 -14.99 53.85
CA THR A 282 -39.96 -16.11 54.02
C THR A 282 -41.36 -16.05 53.35
N SER A 283 -41.74 -17.14 52.64
CA SER A 283 -42.95 -17.93 52.94
C SER A 283 -43.03 -19.21 52.10
N THR A 284 -43.29 -20.33 52.78
CA THR A 284 -43.31 -21.72 52.30
C THR A 284 -44.76 -22.20 52.16
N CYS A 285 -45.11 -22.96 51.11
CA CYS A 285 -45.82 -24.26 51.20
C CYS A 285 -46.53 -24.71 49.91
N ARG A 286 -46.08 -25.85 49.36
CA ARG A 286 -46.81 -27.13 49.08
C ARG A 286 -46.38 -27.81 47.76
N ALA A 287 -46.13 -29.12 47.89
CA ALA A 287 -45.52 -30.08 46.97
C ALA A 287 -46.55 -30.75 46.01
N PRO A 288 -46.28 -31.92 45.38
CA PRO A 288 -45.17 -32.38 44.51
C PRO A 288 -45.67 -32.96 43.14
N VAL A 289 -44.73 -33.42 42.28
CA VAL A 289 -44.76 -34.68 41.47
C VAL A 289 -44.31 -34.55 39.99
N ARG A 290 -43.12 -35.14 39.74
CA ARG A 290 -42.59 -35.99 38.65
C ARG A 290 -42.35 -35.50 37.19
N TRP A 291 -41.16 -35.89 36.73
CA TRP A 291 -40.59 -36.01 35.38
C TRP A 291 -41.48 -36.69 34.31
N MET A 292 -41.37 -36.25 33.04
CA MET A 292 -40.80 -37.05 31.92
C MET A 292 -40.75 -36.28 30.57
N ALA A 293 -39.58 -36.43 29.91
CA ALA A 293 -39.19 -36.49 28.50
C ALA A 293 -39.91 -35.76 27.32
N ASN A 294 -39.07 -35.32 26.37
CA ASN A 294 -39.30 -34.75 25.04
C ASN A 294 -40.15 -35.61 24.07
N PRO A 295 -40.77 -34.98 23.06
CA PRO A 295 -41.07 -35.63 21.78
C PRO A 295 -40.18 -35.12 20.63
N THR A 296 -39.42 -36.03 20.03
CA THR A 296 -39.11 -36.08 18.59
C THR A 296 -40.36 -36.53 17.83
N LEU A 297 -40.61 -36.05 16.60
CA LEU A 297 -41.27 -36.83 15.54
C LEU A 297 -41.19 -36.17 14.15
N SER A 298 -41.13 -37.04 13.15
CA SER A 298 -40.74 -36.82 11.75
C SER A 298 -41.91 -36.54 10.77
N ALA A 299 -41.56 -35.84 9.68
CA ALA A 299 -41.89 -36.00 8.25
C ALA A 299 -43.29 -36.47 7.77
N VAL A 300 -43.84 -35.76 6.75
CA VAL A 300 -44.56 -36.34 5.59
C VAL A 300 -44.36 -35.46 4.32
N ASN A 301 -44.15 -36.12 3.17
CA ASN A 301 -44.11 -35.68 1.77
C ASN A 301 -44.83 -36.82 0.98
N PRO A 302 -45.34 -36.74 -0.28
CA PRO A 302 -45.90 -35.69 -1.17
C PRO A 302 -47.31 -36.14 -1.73
N PRO A 303 -47.78 -35.74 -2.95
CA PRO A 303 -47.56 -36.60 -4.14
C PRO A 303 -47.33 -35.86 -5.49
N ALA A 304 -47.14 -36.65 -6.56
CA ALA A 304 -46.63 -36.28 -7.88
C ALA A 304 -47.68 -36.14 -9.03
N SER A 305 -47.40 -35.22 -9.97
CA SER A 305 -47.56 -35.23 -11.46
C SER A 305 -48.93 -35.42 -12.16
N ILE A 306 -49.23 -34.58 -13.19
CA ILE A 306 -49.47 -34.98 -14.62
C ILE A 306 -49.73 -33.76 -15.58
N GLN A 307 -48.94 -33.68 -16.67
CA GLN A 307 -49.16 -33.08 -18.03
C GLN A 307 -49.49 -31.57 -18.19
N GLY A 308 -49.02 -30.80 -19.20
CA GLY A 308 -48.17 -31.00 -20.38
C GLY A 308 -48.03 -29.69 -21.22
N PHE A 309 -46.91 -29.59 -21.95
CA PHE A 309 -46.59 -28.86 -23.20
C PHE A 309 -47.07 -27.41 -23.55
N SER A 310 -46.07 -26.60 -23.96
CA SER A 310 -45.96 -25.85 -25.24
C SER A 310 -45.86 -24.30 -25.23
N HIS A 311 -44.77 -23.84 -25.87
CA HIS A 311 -44.53 -22.61 -26.66
C HIS A 311 -44.92 -21.21 -26.13
N LEU A 312 -43.93 -20.29 -26.06
CA LEU A 312 -43.64 -19.27 -27.09
C LEU A 312 -42.64 -18.23 -26.55
N ARG A 313 -41.59 -17.95 -27.31
CA ARG A 313 -40.71 -16.77 -27.12
C ARG A 313 -41.42 -15.52 -27.66
N PRO A 314 -41.27 -14.35 -27.03
CA PRO A 314 -41.41 -13.08 -27.73
C PRO A 314 -40.05 -12.43 -28.03
N THR A 315 -39.82 -12.28 -29.33
CA THR A 315 -39.19 -11.20 -30.09
C THR A 315 -38.31 -10.13 -29.42
N LYS A 316 -37.13 -9.98 -30.04
CA LYS A 316 -36.30 -8.76 -30.10
C LYS A 316 -37.11 -7.52 -30.48
N SER A 317 -36.94 -6.41 -29.77
CA SER A 317 -37.23 -5.08 -30.30
C SER A 317 -35.93 -4.39 -30.75
N ARG A 318 -35.92 -3.91 -31.99
CA ARG A 318 -34.97 -2.92 -32.50
C ARG A 318 -35.57 -1.55 -32.19
N GLN A 319 -34.80 -0.66 -31.56
CA GLN A 319 -35.02 0.79 -31.66
C GLN A 319 -33.75 1.45 -32.20
N SER A 320 -33.97 2.36 -33.15
CA SER A 320 -32.98 2.99 -34.02
C SER A 320 -32.47 4.33 -33.48
N LYS A 321 -31.18 4.58 -33.77
CA LYS A 321 -30.40 5.82 -33.91
C LYS A 321 -31.05 7.17 -33.52
N VAL A 322 -30.38 7.87 -32.57
CA VAL A 322 -30.09 9.32 -32.62
C VAL A 322 -28.71 9.55 -31.94
N SER A 323 -27.84 10.36 -32.54
CA SER A 323 -26.52 10.83 -32.02
C SER A 323 -26.59 12.36 -31.78
N PRO A 324 -25.54 13.07 -31.33
CA PRO A 324 -24.69 12.95 -30.14
C PRO A 324 -24.52 14.31 -29.38
N LEU A 325 -24.04 14.34 -28.12
CA LEU A 325 -23.36 15.53 -27.55
C LEU A 325 -22.30 15.12 -26.49
N PRO A 326 -21.15 15.81 -26.40
CA PRO A 326 -20.00 15.42 -25.58
C PRO A 326 -19.99 16.12 -24.20
N PRO A 327 -19.33 15.50 -23.22
CA PRO A 327 -18.30 16.23 -22.47
C PRO A 327 -17.06 15.32 -22.36
N GLY A 328 -15.83 15.79 -22.52
CA GLY A 328 -15.20 16.91 -21.86
C GLY A 328 -13.82 16.39 -21.51
N ARG A 329 -12.78 17.11 -21.92
CA ARG A 329 -11.38 16.76 -21.64
C ARG A 329 -11.17 16.68 -20.12
N THR A 330 -10.62 15.57 -19.64
CA THR A 330 -9.87 15.54 -18.39
C THR A 330 -8.45 15.10 -18.72
N ALA A 331 -7.51 16.04 -18.57
CA ALA A 331 -6.10 15.69 -18.47
C ALA A 331 -5.93 14.92 -17.15
N SER A 332 -5.45 13.69 -17.24
CA SER A 332 -4.95 12.98 -16.06
C SER A 332 -3.50 13.41 -15.88
N PHE A 333 -3.26 14.35 -14.97
CA PHE A 333 -1.92 14.63 -14.48
C PHE A 333 -1.55 13.50 -13.51
N GLY A 334 -0.55 12.72 -13.90
CA GLY A 334 0.04 11.70 -13.05
C GLY A 334 0.74 12.37 -11.87
N ALA A 335 0.52 11.83 -10.67
CA ALA A 335 1.46 11.95 -9.57
C ALA A 335 2.05 10.54 -9.37
N LEU A 336 3.34 10.45 -9.05
CA LEU A 336 4.04 9.21 -8.75
C LEU A 336 4.80 9.45 -7.46
N ALA A 337 4.26 8.98 -6.33
CA ALA A 337 4.89 9.20 -5.04
C ALA A 337 6.01 8.16 -4.78
N SER A 338 7.24 8.63 -4.56
CA SER A 338 8.23 7.93 -3.73
C SER A 338 8.02 8.36 -2.28
N ILE A 339 8.38 7.57 -1.28
CA ILE A 339 8.11 7.87 0.13
C ILE A 339 9.32 7.40 0.94
N ARG A 340 10.46 8.10 0.87
CA ARG A 340 11.65 7.79 1.70
C ARG A 340 12.10 8.89 2.61
N ILE A 341 12.58 8.40 3.74
CA ILE A 341 12.56 9.07 5.02
C ILE A 341 13.92 9.68 5.37
N TRP A 342 13.87 10.84 6.04
CA TRP A 342 15.02 11.43 6.72
C TRP A 342 14.88 11.36 8.25
N SER A 343 15.88 10.79 8.92
CA SER A 343 16.07 10.90 10.37
C SER A 343 16.71 12.26 10.67
N ALA A 344 15.99 13.15 11.34
CA ALA A 344 16.54 14.45 11.77
C ALA A 344 17.69 14.24 12.76
N THR A 345 18.93 14.36 12.27
CA THR A 345 20.09 14.64 13.12
C THR A 345 20.51 16.07 12.84
N SER A 346 20.28 16.91 13.85
CA SER A 346 20.55 18.35 13.90
C SER A 346 22.00 18.70 13.53
N TRP A 347 22.15 19.78 12.76
CA TRP A 347 23.23 20.76 12.91
C TRP A 347 22.59 22.14 13.08
#